data_AF-A0A3D1QUV4-F1
#
_entry.id   AF-A0A3D1QUV4-F1
#
_cell.length_a   1.000
_cell.length_b   1.000
_cell.length_c   1.000
_cell.angle_alpha   90.00
_cell.angle_beta   90.00
_cell.angle_gamma   90.00
#
_symmetry.space_group_name_H-M   'P 1'
#
loop_
_entity.id
_entity.type
_entity.pdbx_description
1 polymer ?
#
loop_
_entity_poly.entity_id
_entity_poly.type
_entity_poly.pdbx_seq_one_letter_code
_entity_poly.pdbx_strand_id
1 'polypeptide(L)'
;MRLHNVLPEELGAILWAFDFGGQDGAVHTVGIARSLGFGRVRFALKSADLMRNDGRDAGASVSEECLARFVKTMEEWGKAENLAGGWRESVQLRELLACAKPLPEGSKDGKHLDLNHPFERNQFTSAKKDGLALSPASGIRGKVPASQTPTTSPQPAPGNSRPGGYGGRSDRGGPGRGGPQGKQGRWGNIPPSTGPAPRATAGPKSKDKVNAVLIEEKTKKGGWMAALLGDEKKRKGAIQNSSEVSAECAPGQEVELVVALINDKEVAFRWPK
;
A
#
# COMPACT_ATOMS: atom_id res chain seq x y z
N MET A 1 -30.46 2.98 6.01
CA MET A 1 -30.17 3.43 4.62
C MET A 1 -31.45 4.00 4.05
N ARG A 2 -31.39 5.08 3.27
CA ARG A 2 -32.57 5.69 2.63
C ARG A 2 -32.33 5.75 1.13
N LEU A 3 -33.28 5.23 0.36
CA LEU A 3 -33.22 5.15 -1.10
C LEU A 3 -34.48 5.78 -1.67
N HIS A 4 -34.36 6.33 -2.87
CA HIS A 4 -35.47 6.97 -3.58
C HIS A 4 -35.38 6.62 -5.06
N ASN A 5 -36.54 6.51 -5.72
CA ASN A 5 -36.65 6.29 -7.17
C ASN A 5 -35.85 5.10 -7.70
N VAL A 6 -35.88 3.98 -6.98
CA VAL A 6 -35.24 2.72 -7.40
C VAL A 6 -36.23 1.85 -8.16
N LEU A 7 -35.74 1.17 -9.20
CA LEU A 7 -36.48 0.11 -9.87
C LEU A 7 -36.59 -1.13 -8.96
N PRO A 8 -37.60 -2.00 -9.16
CA PRO A 8 -37.72 -3.25 -8.40
C PRO A 8 -36.45 -4.12 -8.45
N GLU A 9 -35.81 -4.21 -9.61
CA GLU A 9 -34.59 -5.00 -9.83
C GLU A 9 -33.38 -4.36 -9.12
N GLU A 10 -33.31 -3.03 -9.07
CA GLU A 10 -32.26 -2.30 -8.35
C GLU A 10 -32.41 -2.44 -6.84
N LEU A 11 -33.65 -2.36 -6.34
CA LEU A 11 -33.94 -2.65 -4.94
C LEU A 11 -33.56 -4.10 -4.62
N GLY A 12 -33.90 -5.04 -5.50
CA GLY A 12 -33.51 -6.44 -5.38
C GLY A 12 -31.99 -6.64 -5.31
N ALA A 13 -31.22 -5.90 -6.12
CA ALA A 13 -29.76 -5.93 -6.09
C ALA A 13 -29.20 -5.47 -4.74
N ILE A 14 -29.78 -4.42 -4.18
CA ILE A 14 -29.38 -3.87 -2.88
C ILE A 14 -29.74 -4.82 -1.75
N LEU A 15 -30.95 -5.40 -1.77
CA LEU A 15 -31.39 -6.41 -0.82
C LEU A 15 -30.48 -7.64 -0.87
N TRP A 16 -30.18 -8.13 -2.07
CA TRP A 16 -29.24 -9.23 -2.29
C TRP A 16 -27.85 -8.91 -1.74
N ALA A 17 -27.35 -7.68 -1.91
CA ALA A 17 -26.03 -7.30 -1.43
C ALA A 17 -25.92 -7.31 0.10
N PHE A 18 -27.00 -7.11 0.87
CA PHE A 18 -26.92 -7.10 2.34
C PHE A 18 -26.46 -8.44 2.92
N ASP A 19 -27.01 -9.55 2.44
CA ASP A 19 -26.74 -10.89 2.96
C ASP A 19 -26.21 -11.86 1.88
N PHE A 20 -25.76 -11.30 0.76
CA PHE A 20 -25.30 -12.04 -0.42
C PHE A 20 -26.36 -12.99 -1.01
N GLY A 21 -27.64 -12.66 -0.88
CA GLY A 21 -28.75 -13.49 -1.33
C GLY A 21 -28.97 -14.70 -0.41
N GLY A 22 -28.85 -14.47 0.90
CA GLY A 22 -29.02 -15.49 1.93
C GLY A 22 -27.88 -16.52 2.00
N GLN A 23 -26.66 -16.15 1.58
CA GLN A 23 -25.53 -17.07 1.60
C GLN A 23 -25.02 -17.28 3.03
N ASP A 24 -25.08 -18.51 3.50
CA ASP A 24 -24.66 -18.83 4.86
C ASP A 24 -23.15 -18.59 5.05
N GLY A 25 -22.82 -18.08 6.24
CA GLY A 25 -21.45 -17.74 6.61
C GLY A 25 -20.87 -16.50 5.92
N ALA A 26 -21.55 -15.89 4.95
CA ALA A 26 -21.04 -14.71 4.26
C ALA A 26 -21.01 -13.46 5.17
N VAL A 27 -19.95 -12.66 5.01
CA VAL A 27 -19.69 -11.44 5.76
C VAL A 27 -19.14 -10.34 4.84
N HIS A 28 -19.47 -9.10 5.19
CA HIS A 28 -18.92 -7.90 4.56
C HIS A 28 -17.62 -7.49 5.25
N THR A 29 -16.69 -6.92 4.49
CA THR A 29 -15.49 -6.31 5.06
C THR A 29 -15.67 -4.79 5.07
N VAL A 30 -15.64 -4.19 6.27
CA VAL A 30 -15.79 -2.75 6.49
C VAL A 30 -14.46 -2.15 6.91
N GLY A 31 -14.09 -1.07 6.23
CA GLY A 31 -12.86 -0.33 6.49
C GLY A 31 -11.75 -0.64 5.49
N ILE A 32 -10.99 0.39 5.14
CA ILE A 32 -9.90 0.31 4.17
C ILE A 32 -8.65 -0.27 4.86
N ALA A 33 -7.89 -1.08 4.13
CA ALA A 33 -6.57 -1.62 4.52
C ALA A 33 -6.57 -2.36 5.87
N ARG A 34 -7.68 -3.00 6.24
CA ARG A 34 -7.73 -3.90 7.40
C ARG A 34 -7.12 -5.25 7.03
N SER A 35 -6.37 -5.82 7.97
CA SER A 35 -5.89 -7.19 7.87
C SER A 35 -7.05 -8.14 7.60
N LEU A 36 -6.80 -9.17 6.80
CA LEU A 36 -7.82 -10.17 6.46
C LEU A 36 -8.39 -10.78 7.76
N GLY A 37 -9.70 -10.70 7.94
CA GLY A 37 -10.38 -11.11 9.19
C GLY A 37 -10.87 -9.95 10.06
N PHE A 38 -10.25 -8.77 9.99
CA PHE A 38 -10.66 -7.60 10.76
C PHE A 38 -11.69 -6.77 10.00
N GLY A 39 -12.63 -6.15 10.73
CA GLY A 39 -13.70 -5.35 10.11
C GLY A 39 -14.78 -6.19 9.43
N ARG A 40 -14.86 -7.48 9.72
CA ARG A 40 -15.90 -8.36 9.21
C ARG A 40 -17.21 -8.15 9.95
N VAL A 41 -18.29 -7.92 9.22
CA VAL A 41 -19.63 -7.74 9.77
C VAL A 41 -20.65 -8.53 8.95
N ARG A 42 -21.69 -9.01 9.61
CA ARG A 42 -22.86 -9.56 8.93
C ARG A 42 -23.98 -8.53 9.00
N PHE A 43 -24.58 -8.23 7.85
CA PHE A 43 -25.84 -7.52 7.83
C PHE A 43 -26.98 -8.52 7.75
N ALA A 44 -28.07 -8.20 8.42
CA ALA A 44 -29.32 -8.93 8.32
C ALA A 44 -30.44 -7.89 8.18
N LEU A 45 -31.26 -8.03 7.16
CA LEU A 45 -32.43 -7.19 7.00
C LEU A 45 -33.45 -7.54 8.09
N LYS A 46 -33.78 -6.57 8.95
CA LYS A 46 -34.80 -6.75 10.00
C LYS A 46 -36.18 -6.27 9.56
N SER A 47 -36.20 -5.16 8.85
CA SER A 47 -37.42 -4.53 8.34
C SER A 47 -37.05 -3.62 7.18
N ALA A 48 -37.98 -3.46 6.25
CA ALA A 48 -37.89 -2.47 5.19
C ALA A 48 -39.19 -1.65 5.19
N ASP A 49 -39.04 -0.33 5.17
CA ASP A 49 -40.15 0.60 4.98
C ASP A 49 -40.17 0.98 3.50
N LEU A 50 -41.11 0.41 2.76
CA LEU A 50 -41.17 0.50 1.31
C LEU A 50 -42.42 1.24 0.86
N MET A 51 -42.20 2.34 0.15
CA MET A 51 -43.27 3.14 -0.43
C MET A 51 -43.07 3.20 -1.94
N ARG A 52 -44.17 3.03 -2.67
CA ARG A 52 -44.19 3.20 -4.12
C ARG A 52 -44.11 4.69 -4.46
N ASN A 53 -43.60 5.02 -5.65
CA ASN A 53 -43.53 6.42 -6.11
C ASN A 53 -44.91 7.10 -6.23
N ASP A 54 -45.99 6.33 -6.26
CA ASP A 54 -47.38 6.83 -6.24
C ASP A 54 -47.92 7.11 -4.83
N GLY A 55 -47.07 6.99 -3.79
CA GLY A 55 -47.40 7.27 -2.39
C GLY A 55 -48.12 6.13 -1.68
N ARG A 56 -48.41 5.02 -2.35
CA ARG A 56 -49.02 3.84 -1.73
C ARG A 56 -47.96 2.97 -1.05
N ASP A 57 -48.40 2.27 0.00
CA ASP A 57 -47.61 1.20 0.61
C ASP A 57 -47.26 0.13 -0.43
N ALA A 58 -46.02 -0.34 -0.43
CA ALA A 58 -45.57 -1.34 -1.39
C ALA A 58 -46.15 -2.73 -1.08
N GLY A 59 -46.43 -3.03 0.19
CA GLY A 59 -46.83 -4.34 0.67
C GLY A 59 -45.63 -5.19 1.14
N ALA A 60 -45.92 -6.16 2.01
CA ALA A 60 -44.90 -6.95 2.70
C ALA A 60 -44.08 -7.87 1.76
N SER A 61 -44.67 -8.39 0.67
CA SER A 61 -44.02 -9.33 -0.26
C SER A 61 -43.08 -8.67 -1.28
N VAL A 62 -43.04 -7.34 -1.32
CA VAL A 62 -42.29 -6.62 -2.36
C VAL A 62 -40.79 -6.85 -2.25
N SER A 63 -40.27 -7.09 -1.05
CA SER A 63 -38.84 -7.35 -0.85
C SER A 63 -38.43 -8.64 -1.56
N GLU A 64 -39.19 -9.72 -1.39
CA GLU A 64 -38.95 -11.02 -2.02
C GLU A 64 -39.16 -10.95 -3.53
N GLU A 65 -40.20 -10.24 -3.99
CA GLU A 65 -40.47 -10.05 -5.41
C GLU A 65 -39.34 -9.26 -6.10
N CYS A 66 -38.85 -8.18 -5.48
CA CYS A 66 -37.73 -7.40 -5.98
C CYS A 66 -36.46 -8.25 -6.10
N LEU A 67 -36.15 -9.05 -5.07
CA LEU A 67 -34.99 -9.94 -5.08
C LEU A 67 -35.11 -11.01 -6.17
N ALA A 68 -36.30 -11.61 -6.34
CA ALA A 68 -36.55 -12.58 -7.41
C ALA A 68 -36.40 -11.95 -8.80
N ARG A 69 -36.89 -10.72 -9.00
CA ARG A 69 -36.72 -9.97 -10.25
C ARG A 69 -35.25 -9.70 -10.55
N PHE A 70 -34.49 -9.20 -9.56
CA PHE A 70 -33.04 -9.00 -9.71
C PHE A 70 -32.32 -10.27 -10.15
N VAL A 71 -32.53 -11.39 -9.43
CA VAL A 71 -31.92 -12.67 -9.76
C VAL A 71 -32.28 -13.10 -11.17
N LYS A 72 -33.56 -12.99 -11.55
CA LYS A 72 -34.02 -13.33 -12.90
C LYS A 72 -33.32 -12.49 -13.96
N THR A 73 -33.26 -11.17 -13.79
CA THR A 73 -32.58 -10.25 -14.71
C THR A 73 -31.10 -10.59 -14.87
N MET A 74 -30.41 -10.87 -13.76
CA MET A 74 -29.00 -11.23 -13.81
C MET A 74 -28.77 -12.59 -14.48
N GLU A 75 -29.64 -13.57 -14.26
CA GLU A 75 -29.56 -14.87 -14.94
C GLU A 75 -29.82 -14.76 -16.45
N GLU A 76 -30.81 -13.96 -16.85
CA GLU A 76 -31.06 -13.68 -18.27
C GLU A 76 -29.87 -12.99 -18.93
N TRP A 77 -29.29 -11.99 -18.26
CA TRP A 77 -28.07 -11.34 -18.71
C TRP A 77 -26.91 -12.34 -18.82
N GLY A 78 -26.69 -13.17 -17.79
CA GLY A 78 -25.61 -14.16 -17.80
C GLY A 78 -25.74 -15.18 -18.94
N LYS A 79 -26.98 -15.57 -19.30
CA LYS A 79 -27.25 -16.40 -20.48
C LYS A 79 -26.96 -15.66 -21.78
N ALA A 80 -27.38 -14.39 -21.91
CA ALA A 80 -27.12 -13.58 -23.09
C ALA A 80 -25.62 -13.37 -23.35
N GLU A 81 -24.84 -13.21 -22.28
CA GLU A 81 -23.37 -13.10 -22.31
C GLU A 81 -22.65 -14.45 -22.41
N ASN A 82 -23.38 -15.56 -22.58
CA ASN A 82 -22.84 -16.92 -22.67
C ASN A 82 -21.93 -17.30 -21.50
N LEU A 83 -22.28 -16.86 -20.28
CA LEU A 83 -21.59 -17.30 -19.07
C LEU A 83 -21.88 -18.78 -18.82
N ALA A 84 -20.82 -19.58 -18.70
CA ALA A 84 -20.94 -21.00 -18.42
C ALA A 84 -21.68 -21.23 -17.09
N GLY A 85 -22.88 -21.81 -17.18
CA GLY A 85 -23.75 -22.07 -16.02
C GLY A 85 -24.64 -20.89 -15.58
N GLY A 86 -24.61 -19.75 -16.28
CA GLY A 86 -25.38 -18.55 -15.93
C GLY A 86 -24.64 -17.60 -14.98
N TRP A 87 -25.34 -16.58 -14.49
CA TRP A 87 -24.73 -15.55 -13.65
C TRP A 87 -24.34 -16.08 -12.26
N ARG A 88 -25.20 -16.90 -11.64
CA ARG A 88 -24.92 -17.55 -10.35
C ARG A 88 -23.66 -18.41 -10.37
N GLU A 89 -23.36 -19.01 -11.51
CA GLU A 89 -22.19 -19.85 -11.74
C GLU A 89 -21.03 -19.09 -12.39
N SER A 90 -21.10 -17.76 -12.43
CA SER A 90 -19.98 -16.95 -12.90
C SER A 90 -18.78 -17.05 -11.96
N VAL A 91 -17.56 -16.99 -12.52
CA VAL A 91 -16.33 -17.00 -11.72
C VAL A 91 -16.32 -15.82 -10.75
N GLN A 92 -16.78 -14.65 -11.20
CA GLN A 92 -16.83 -13.43 -10.40
C GLN A 92 -17.71 -13.61 -9.16
N LEU A 93 -18.90 -14.20 -9.30
CA LEU A 93 -19.77 -14.43 -8.15
C LEU A 93 -19.20 -15.47 -7.19
N ARG A 94 -18.61 -16.55 -7.71
CA ARG A 94 -17.95 -17.56 -6.89
C ARG A 94 -16.79 -16.98 -6.09
N GLU A 95 -15.94 -16.16 -6.71
CA GLU A 95 -14.83 -15.48 -6.03
C GLU A 95 -15.31 -14.46 -5.00
N LEU A 96 -16.36 -13.70 -5.32
CA LEU A 96 -16.98 -12.76 -4.38
C LEU A 96 -17.48 -13.49 -3.12
N LEU A 97 -18.25 -14.58 -3.30
CA LEU A 97 -18.79 -15.36 -2.20
C LEU A 97 -17.70 -16.09 -1.41
N ALA A 98 -16.65 -16.56 -2.07
CA ALA A 98 -15.50 -17.15 -1.40
C ALA A 98 -14.74 -16.12 -0.54
N CYS A 99 -14.51 -14.92 -1.07
CA CYS A 99 -13.91 -13.80 -0.32
C CYS A 99 -14.78 -13.33 0.85
N ALA A 100 -16.11 -13.43 0.69
CA ALA A 100 -17.07 -13.07 1.73
C ALA A 100 -17.13 -14.09 2.86
N LYS A 101 -16.57 -15.30 2.71
CA LYS A 101 -16.53 -16.30 3.78
C LYS A 101 -15.31 -16.10 4.69
N PRO A 102 -15.46 -16.29 6.01
CA PRO A 102 -14.31 -16.33 6.90
C PRO A 102 -13.32 -17.41 6.47
N LEU A 103 -12.03 -17.12 6.58
CA LEU A 103 -11.01 -18.14 6.42
C LEU A 103 -11.12 -19.15 7.55
N PRO A 104 -10.85 -20.44 7.28
CA PRO A 104 -10.72 -21.45 8.32
C PRO A 104 -9.70 -21.04 9.38
N GLU A 105 -9.97 -21.37 10.63
CA GLU A 105 -9.03 -21.14 11.73
C GLU A 105 -7.70 -21.84 11.44
N GLY A 106 -6.58 -21.13 11.65
CA GLY A 106 -5.25 -21.65 11.35
C GLY A 106 -4.88 -21.69 9.85
N SER A 107 -5.73 -21.19 8.95
CA SER A 107 -5.35 -21.07 7.52
C SER A 107 -4.13 -20.17 7.34
N LYS A 108 -3.24 -20.60 6.44
CA LYS A 108 -2.06 -19.82 6.04
C LYS A 108 -2.40 -18.70 5.04
N ASP A 109 -3.56 -18.78 4.38
CA ASP A 109 -3.96 -17.87 3.30
C ASP A 109 -4.24 -16.44 3.78
N GLY A 110 -4.46 -16.25 5.09
CA GLY A 110 -4.62 -14.94 5.71
C GLY A 110 -3.39 -14.41 6.43
N LYS A 111 -2.26 -15.12 6.35
CA LYS A 111 -1.03 -14.69 7.01
C LYS A 111 -0.33 -13.64 6.16
N HIS A 112 -0.04 -12.50 6.78
CA HIS A 112 0.80 -11.48 6.15
C HIS A 112 2.21 -12.02 5.91
N LEU A 113 2.79 -11.62 4.77
CA LEU A 113 4.19 -11.90 4.48
C LEU A 113 5.09 -11.19 5.49
N ASP A 114 6.09 -11.91 6.00
CA ASP A 114 7.00 -11.38 7.01
C ASP A 114 8.12 -10.55 6.38
N LEU A 115 8.22 -9.29 6.81
CA LEU A 115 9.23 -8.34 6.37
C LEU A 115 10.60 -8.53 7.04
N ASN A 116 10.66 -9.30 8.14
CA ASN A 116 11.87 -9.60 8.92
C ASN A 116 12.06 -11.12 9.11
N HIS A 117 11.78 -11.90 8.06
CA HIS A 117 11.88 -13.35 8.08
C HIS A 117 13.33 -13.81 8.34
N PRO A 118 13.59 -14.78 9.24
CA PRO A 118 14.95 -15.17 9.64
C PRO A 118 15.88 -15.59 8.49
N PHE A 119 15.34 -16.21 7.44
CA PHE A 119 16.13 -16.74 6.32
C PHE A 119 16.06 -15.86 5.07
N GLU A 120 14.87 -15.35 4.76
CA GLU A 120 14.63 -14.62 3.51
C GLU A 120 14.83 -13.11 3.68
N ARG A 121 14.99 -12.64 4.92
CA ARG A 121 14.89 -11.24 5.35
C ARG A 121 13.50 -10.66 5.06
N ASN A 122 13.05 -10.60 3.80
CA ASN A 122 11.76 -10.03 3.41
C ASN A 122 11.03 -10.92 2.40
N GLN A 123 9.98 -11.61 2.88
CA GLN A 123 9.18 -12.54 2.08
C GLN A 123 8.40 -11.86 0.95
N PHE A 124 8.03 -10.58 1.09
CA PHE A 124 7.39 -9.83 0.01
C PHE A 124 8.34 -9.64 -1.17
N THR A 125 9.61 -9.34 -0.88
CA THR A 125 10.63 -9.20 -1.94
C THR A 125 10.89 -10.53 -2.64
N SER A 126 10.93 -11.64 -1.89
CA SER A 126 11.03 -12.98 -2.46
C SER A 126 9.84 -13.30 -3.37
N ALA A 127 8.61 -13.21 -2.85
CA ALA A 127 7.39 -13.51 -3.60
C ALA A 127 7.25 -12.69 -4.89
N LYS A 128 7.64 -11.40 -4.85
CA LYS A 128 7.65 -10.54 -6.02
C LYS A 128 8.67 -10.99 -7.09
N LYS A 129 9.86 -11.43 -6.67
CA LYS A 129 10.87 -11.97 -7.61
C LYS A 129 10.40 -13.26 -8.26
N ASP A 130 9.70 -14.08 -7.50
CA ASP A 130 9.17 -15.37 -7.94
C ASP A 130 7.87 -15.23 -8.75
N GLY A 131 7.35 -14.01 -8.92
CA GLY A 131 6.13 -13.73 -9.66
C GLY A 131 4.87 -14.35 -9.04
N LEU A 132 4.90 -14.61 -7.74
CA LEU A 132 3.78 -15.23 -7.03
C LEU A 132 2.62 -14.25 -6.88
N ALA A 133 1.41 -14.76 -7.03
CA ALA A 133 0.16 -14.06 -6.78
C ALA A 133 -0.74 -14.90 -5.88
N LEU A 134 -1.73 -14.24 -5.27
CA LEU A 134 -2.75 -14.94 -4.49
C LEU A 134 -3.51 -15.90 -5.40
N SER A 135 -3.74 -17.12 -4.90
CA SER A 135 -4.62 -18.06 -5.56
C SER A 135 -6.06 -17.55 -5.50
N PRO A 136 -6.94 -17.93 -6.46
CA PRO A 136 -8.37 -17.65 -6.36
C PRO A 136 -8.93 -18.12 -5.02
N ALA A 137 -9.77 -17.30 -4.40
CA ALA A 137 -10.33 -17.57 -3.07
C ALA A 137 -11.27 -18.78 -3.09
N SER A 138 -11.92 -19.05 -4.24
CA SER A 138 -12.74 -20.25 -4.42
C SER A 138 -11.94 -21.54 -4.54
N GLY A 139 -10.60 -21.46 -4.66
CA GLY A 139 -9.72 -22.60 -4.90
C GLY A 139 -9.78 -23.16 -6.34
N ILE A 140 -10.62 -22.60 -7.22
CA ILE A 140 -10.72 -23.03 -8.62
C ILE A 140 -9.42 -22.67 -9.34
N ARG A 141 -8.62 -23.69 -9.67
CA ARG A 141 -7.45 -23.55 -10.54
C ARG A 141 -7.87 -23.78 -12.00
N GLY A 142 -7.99 -22.70 -12.75
CA GLY A 142 -8.22 -22.74 -14.19
C GLY A 142 -7.81 -21.42 -14.84
N LYS A 143 -7.48 -21.43 -16.13
CA LYS A 143 -7.39 -20.18 -16.91
C LYS A 143 -8.77 -19.55 -16.88
N VAL A 144 -8.92 -18.41 -16.19
CA VAL A 144 -10.11 -17.57 -16.35
C VAL A 144 -10.15 -17.19 -17.84
N PRO A 145 -11.20 -17.56 -18.59
CA PRO A 145 -11.29 -17.21 -20.00
C PRO A 145 -11.26 -15.67 -20.13
N ALA A 146 -10.56 -15.17 -21.15
CA ALA A 146 -10.35 -13.73 -21.35
C ALA A 146 -11.66 -12.91 -21.47
N SER A 147 -12.80 -13.57 -21.72
CA SER A 147 -14.13 -12.94 -21.71
C SER A 147 -14.65 -12.61 -20.29
N GLN A 148 -14.02 -13.10 -19.23
CA GLN A 148 -14.42 -12.88 -17.83
C GLN A 148 -13.47 -11.96 -17.05
N THR A 149 -12.34 -11.58 -17.65
CA THR A 149 -11.51 -10.50 -17.09
C THR A 149 -12.22 -9.17 -17.33
N PRO A 150 -12.41 -8.31 -16.32
CA PRO A 150 -12.93 -6.96 -16.52
C PRO A 150 -11.94 -6.18 -17.38
N THR A 151 -12.15 -6.24 -18.69
CA THR A 151 -11.46 -5.41 -19.66
C THR A 151 -12.16 -4.07 -19.61
N THR A 152 -11.65 -3.18 -18.76
CA THR A 152 -11.68 -1.71 -18.86
C THR A 152 -11.55 -1.16 -17.44
N SER A 153 -10.35 -0.73 -17.06
CA SER A 153 -10.26 0.36 -16.09
C SER A 153 -11.05 1.52 -16.68
N PRO A 154 -12.04 2.12 -15.98
CA PRO A 154 -12.72 3.29 -16.52
C PRO A 154 -11.66 4.35 -16.80
N GLN A 155 -11.42 4.64 -18.08
CA GLN A 155 -10.61 5.78 -18.46
C GLN A 155 -11.25 7.01 -17.81
N PRO A 156 -10.47 7.89 -17.16
CA PRO A 156 -10.99 9.20 -16.82
C PRO A 156 -11.46 9.83 -18.14
N ALA A 157 -12.74 10.20 -18.17
CA ALA A 157 -13.32 10.89 -19.32
C ALA A 157 -12.40 12.05 -19.75
N PRO A 158 -12.24 12.30 -21.06
CA PRO A 158 -11.40 13.40 -21.54
C PRO A 158 -11.82 14.69 -20.83
N GLY A 159 -10.84 15.29 -20.15
CA GLY A 159 -11.06 16.36 -19.19
C GLY A 159 -11.78 17.54 -19.82
N ASN A 160 -12.91 17.92 -19.23
CA ASN A 160 -13.45 19.25 -19.38
C ASN A 160 -12.48 20.24 -18.74
N SER A 161 -11.81 21.02 -19.58
CA SER A 161 -11.00 22.18 -19.22
C SER A 161 -11.78 23.09 -18.26
N ARG A 162 -11.34 23.15 -17.00
CA ARG A 162 -11.72 24.22 -16.06
C ARG A 162 -10.57 25.23 -15.97
N PRO A 163 -10.79 26.51 -16.32
CA PRO A 163 -9.83 27.57 -16.05
C PRO A 163 -9.98 28.02 -14.60
N GLY A 164 -8.87 28.15 -13.88
CA GLY A 164 -8.89 28.69 -12.52
C GLY A 164 -7.60 28.37 -11.77
N GLY A 165 -6.61 29.24 -11.96
CA GLY A 165 -5.30 29.15 -11.33
C GLY A 165 -5.35 29.39 -9.82
N TYR A 166 -4.48 28.67 -9.11
CA TYR A 166 -4.16 28.97 -7.72
C TYR A 166 -2.74 29.50 -7.69
N GLY A 167 -2.65 30.83 -7.63
CA GLY A 167 -1.39 31.54 -7.48
C GLY A 167 -0.74 31.22 -6.15
N GLY A 168 0.59 31.05 -6.19
CA GLY A 168 1.43 31.03 -5.02
C GLY A 168 1.37 32.36 -4.28
N ARG A 169 1.43 32.29 -2.95
CA ARG A 169 1.76 33.43 -2.10
C ARG A 169 2.97 33.08 -1.26
N SER A 170 4.12 33.55 -1.71
CA SER A 170 5.19 34.03 -0.84
C SER A 170 4.86 35.46 -0.44
N ASP A 171 4.92 35.81 0.84
CA ASP A 171 5.77 36.93 1.29
C ASP A 171 5.85 37.12 2.81
N ARG A 172 6.95 37.78 3.19
CA ARG A 172 7.50 38.04 4.53
C ARG A 172 6.81 39.21 5.26
N GLY A 173 6.93 39.23 6.60
CA GLY A 173 7.16 40.44 7.40
C GLY A 173 6.04 40.86 8.36
N GLY A 174 6.33 40.93 9.68
CA GLY A 174 5.40 41.25 10.80
C GLY A 174 5.18 42.76 11.06
N PRO A 175 5.03 43.27 12.31
CA PRO A 175 4.85 42.65 13.64
C PRO A 175 3.56 43.14 14.37
N GLY A 176 3.14 42.48 15.45
CA GLY A 176 2.02 42.98 16.28
C GLY A 176 1.74 42.16 17.54
N ARG A 177 1.82 42.83 18.69
CA ARG A 177 1.76 42.31 20.06
C ARG A 177 0.34 41.95 20.51
N GLY A 178 0.23 41.01 21.46
CA GLY A 178 -0.89 40.95 22.42
C GLY A 178 -1.38 39.54 22.76
N GLY A 179 -0.91 38.95 23.86
CA GLY A 179 -1.61 37.87 24.58
C GLY A 179 -2.85 38.41 25.33
N PRO A 180 -3.65 37.58 26.06
CA PRO A 180 -3.11 36.61 27.03
C PRO A 180 -3.83 35.24 27.18
N GLN A 181 -3.02 34.26 27.58
CA GLN A 181 -3.16 33.21 28.61
C GLN A 181 -4.40 32.27 28.70
N GLY A 182 -4.10 30.96 28.72
CA GLY A 182 -5.03 29.89 29.11
C GLY A 182 -4.43 28.47 29.23
N LYS A 183 -3.45 28.30 30.13
CA LYS A 183 -3.04 27.09 30.90
C LYS A 183 -2.95 25.69 30.23
N GLN A 184 -1.70 25.23 30.07
CA GLN A 184 -1.27 23.82 30.07
C GLN A 184 -0.66 23.46 31.44
N GLY A 185 -1.03 22.30 32.02
CA GLY A 185 -0.35 21.68 33.17
C GLY A 185 0.83 20.82 32.70
N ARG A 186 2.06 21.10 33.14
CA ARG A 186 2.76 20.63 34.37
C ARG A 186 3.02 19.11 34.39
N TRP A 187 4.24 18.73 33.99
CA TRP A 187 4.94 17.54 34.49
C TRP A 187 6.43 17.87 34.74
N GLY A 188 6.83 17.69 36.01
CA GLY A 188 8.15 17.22 36.47
C GLY A 188 9.42 17.97 36.09
N ASN A 189 9.97 18.75 37.04
CA ASN A 189 11.36 19.21 37.06
C ASN A 189 12.34 18.03 37.21
N ILE A 190 13.37 17.99 36.37
CA ILE A 190 14.62 17.22 36.59
C ILE A 190 15.73 18.27 36.77
N PRO A 191 16.56 18.22 37.83
CA PRO A 191 17.64 19.17 38.03
C PRO A 191 18.79 18.94 37.01
N PRO A 192 19.53 20.01 36.61
CA PRO A 192 20.62 19.88 35.66
C PRO A 192 21.84 19.23 36.31
N SER A 193 22.29 18.11 35.74
CA SER A 193 23.59 17.50 36.05
C SER A 193 24.72 18.36 35.48
N THR A 194 25.45 19.03 36.37
CA THR A 194 26.74 19.68 36.09
C THR A 194 27.85 18.63 36.00
N GLY A 195 28.32 18.36 34.78
CA GLY A 195 29.55 17.61 34.51
C GLY A 195 29.90 17.70 33.02
N PRO A 196 31.19 17.88 32.65
CA PRO A 196 31.57 17.98 31.25
C PRO A 196 31.42 16.62 30.56
N ALA A 197 30.51 16.55 29.59
CA ALA A 197 30.36 15.38 28.73
C ALA A 197 31.62 15.17 27.88
N PRO A 198 32.11 13.94 27.69
CA PRO A 198 33.23 13.66 26.81
C PRO A 198 32.86 14.06 25.38
N ARG A 199 33.80 14.76 24.73
CA ARG A 199 33.67 15.28 23.38
C ARG A 199 33.55 14.11 22.40
N ALA A 200 32.31 13.75 22.03
CA ALA A 200 32.07 12.79 20.96
C ALA A 200 32.76 13.31 19.69
N THR A 201 33.73 12.55 19.20
CA THR A 201 34.36 12.75 17.90
C THR A 201 33.26 12.64 16.85
N ALA A 202 32.84 13.78 16.31
CA ALA A 202 31.89 13.82 15.22
C ALA A 202 32.46 13.04 14.04
N GLY A 203 31.83 11.93 13.68
CA GLY A 203 32.19 11.16 12.49
C GLY A 203 32.11 12.01 11.22
N PRO A 204 32.81 11.62 10.14
CA PRO A 204 32.92 12.41 8.93
C PRO A 204 31.54 12.65 8.30
N LYS A 205 31.27 13.88 7.86
CA LYS A 205 30.01 14.26 7.21
C LYS A 205 30.16 14.14 5.69
N SER A 206 29.03 14.00 4.99
CA SER A 206 29.01 14.03 3.52
C SER A 206 29.63 15.36 3.04
N LYS A 207 30.49 15.27 2.01
CA LYS A 207 31.34 16.32 1.42
C LYS A 207 32.62 16.67 2.17
N ASP A 208 32.94 16.03 3.30
CA ASP A 208 34.26 16.18 3.90
C ASP A 208 35.34 15.48 3.05
N LYS A 209 36.55 16.05 3.05
CA LYS A 209 37.75 15.41 2.52
C LYS A 209 38.32 14.48 3.57
N VAL A 210 38.58 13.24 3.18
CA VAL A 210 39.05 12.18 4.07
C VAL A 210 40.19 11.41 3.45
N ASN A 211 41.15 10.99 4.27
CA ASN A 211 42.20 10.08 3.83
C ASN A 211 41.61 8.66 3.71
N ALA A 212 41.85 8.02 2.60
CA ALA A 212 41.36 6.67 2.31
C ALA A 212 42.45 5.85 1.60
N VAL A 213 42.45 4.54 1.81
CA VAL A 213 43.37 3.62 1.11
C VAL A 213 42.65 3.01 -0.08
N LEU A 214 43.28 3.04 -1.25
CA LEU A 214 42.77 2.30 -2.41
C LEU A 214 42.88 0.80 -2.16
N ILE A 215 41.80 0.06 -2.35
CA ILE A 215 41.79 -1.40 -2.20
C ILE A 215 41.81 -2.07 -3.57
N GLU A 216 42.44 -3.23 -3.66
CA GLU A 216 42.56 -4.04 -4.89
C GLU A 216 41.20 -4.58 -5.37
N GLU A 217 40.22 -4.66 -4.45
CA GLU A 217 38.86 -5.07 -4.72
C GLU A 217 38.15 -4.07 -5.65
N LYS A 218 37.84 -4.50 -6.87
CA LYS A 218 37.08 -3.70 -7.84
C LYS A 218 35.58 -4.02 -7.76
N THR A 219 34.74 -3.04 -8.09
CA THR A 219 33.30 -3.24 -8.21
C THR A 219 32.97 -4.20 -9.37
N LYS A 220 31.74 -4.77 -9.41
CA LYS A 220 31.26 -5.64 -10.50
C LYS A 220 31.34 -5.03 -11.91
N LYS A 221 31.54 -3.71 -12.01
CA LYS A 221 31.73 -2.96 -13.27
C LYS A 221 33.18 -2.48 -13.47
N GLY A 222 34.14 -3.01 -12.71
CA GLY A 222 35.57 -2.69 -12.82
C GLY A 222 36.02 -1.39 -12.16
N GLY A 223 35.13 -0.66 -11.46
CA GLY A 223 35.47 0.59 -10.75
C GLY A 223 36.25 0.37 -9.45
N TRP A 224 37.05 1.36 -9.06
CA TRP A 224 37.91 1.34 -7.87
C TRP A 224 37.09 1.43 -6.57
N MET A 225 37.58 0.77 -5.53
CA MET A 225 37.07 0.90 -4.18
C MET A 225 38.13 1.48 -3.25
N ALA A 226 37.68 2.10 -2.16
CA ALA A 226 38.55 2.65 -1.13
C ALA A 226 38.03 2.32 0.27
N ALA A 227 38.93 2.27 1.24
CA ALA A 227 38.63 2.09 2.65
C ALA A 227 39.00 3.35 3.42
N LEU A 228 38.11 3.82 4.31
CA LEU A 228 38.32 5.03 5.09
C LEU A 228 39.40 4.80 6.18
N LEU A 229 40.44 5.64 6.20
CA LEU A 229 41.47 5.63 7.25
C LEU A 229 40.94 6.38 8.49
N GLY A 230 41.05 5.77 9.67
CA GLY A 230 40.63 6.38 10.95
C GLY A 230 39.19 6.11 11.39
N ASP A 231 38.44 5.28 10.67
CA ASP A 231 37.10 4.86 11.07
C ASP A 231 37.13 3.51 11.80
N GLU A 232 36.64 3.48 13.04
CA GLU A 232 36.58 2.26 13.87
C GLU A 232 35.80 1.12 13.19
N LYS A 233 34.84 1.49 12.32
CA LYS A 233 34.00 0.54 11.57
C LYS A 233 34.65 0.01 10.29
N LYS A 234 35.87 0.44 9.94
CA LYS A 234 36.62 0.03 8.72
C LYS A 234 35.75 0.00 7.46
N ARG A 235 34.91 1.02 7.26
CA ARG A 235 33.94 1.05 6.15
C ARG A 235 34.66 1.15 4.80
N LYS A 236 34.22 0.33 3.84
CA LYS A 236 34.70 0.28 2.46
C LYS A 236 33.63 0.77 1.50
N GLY A 237 34.03 1.47 0.45
CA GLY A 237 33.11 2.14 -0.47
C GLY A 237 33.62 2.22 -1.89
N ALA A 238 32.70 2.27 -2.86
CA ALA A 238 33.04 2.47 -4.26
C ALA A 238 33.36 3.95 -4.56
N ILE A 239 34.29 4.19 -5.48
CA ILE A 239 34.58 5.51 -6.01
C ILE A 239 33.66 5.77 -7.22
N GLN A 240 32.71 6.68 -7.08
CA GLN A 240 31.70 6.96 -8.11
C GLN A 240 32.30 7.47 -9.43
N ASN A 241 33.41 8.21 -9.35
CA ASN A 241 34.17 8.70 -10.51
C ASN A 241 35.45 7.87 -10.71
N SER A 242 35.31 6.56 -10.84
CA SER A 242 36.46 5.64 -11.03
C SER A 242 37.30 5.94 -12.28
N SER A 243 36.75 6.65 -13.27
CA SER A 243 37.45 7.06 -14.51
C SER A 243 38.37 8.27 -14.33
N GLU A 244 38.24 9.01 -13.23
CA GLU A 244 39.09 10.17 -12.91
C GLU A 244 40.29 9.77 -12.02
N VAL A 245 40.40 8.47 -11.67
CA VAL A 245 41.54 7.92 -10.91
C VAL A 245 42.75 7.83 -11.86
N SER A 246 43.83 8.50 -11.51
CA SER A 246 45.08 8.50 -12.29
C SER A 246 45.63 7.08 -12.44
N ALA A 247 46.08 6.73 -13.65
CA ALA A 247 46.62 5.39 -13.99
C ALA A 247 47.92 5.03 -13.23
N GLU A 248 48.50 5.97 -12.48
CA GLU A 248 49.69 5.80 -11.65
C GLU A 248 49.38 5.29 -10.23
N CYS A 249 48.10 5.18 -9.86
CA CYS A 249 47.72 4.74 -8.52
C CYS A 249 47.80 3.22 -8.35
N ALA A 250 48.52 2.78 -7.32
CA ALA A 250 48.63 1.38 -6.94
C ALA A 250 47.63 1.00 -5.83
N PRO A 251 47.14 -0.26 -5.79
CA PRO A 251 46.41 -0.78 -4.64
C PRO A 251 47.26 -0.65 -3.36
N GLY A 252 46.67 -0.14 -2.29
CA GLY A 252 47.36 0.13 -1.02
C GLY A 252 47.87 1.56 -0.85
N GLN A 253 47.73 2.43 -1.86
CA GLN A 253 48.11 3.83 -1.74
C GLN A 253 47.08 4.63 -0.92
N GLU A 254 47.59 5.48 -0.02
CA GLU A 254 46.80 6.46 0.72
C GLU A 254 46.50 7.67 -0.17
N VAL A 255 45.22 8.02 -0.31
CA VAL A 255 44.73 9.08 -1.18
C VAL A 255 43.66 9.90 -0.46
N GLU A 256 43.59 11.20 -0.75
CA GLU A 256 42.56 12.09 -0.22
C GLU A 256 41.31 12.00 -1.11
N LEU A 257 40.19 11.55 -0.56
CA LEU A 257 38.91 11.39 -1.26
C LEU A 257 37.83 12.25 -0.63
N VAL A 258 36.83 12.64 -1.43
CA VAL A 258 35.64 13.34 -0.93
C VAL A 258 34.55 12.33 -0.61
N VAL A 259 33.96 12.39 0.59
CA VAL A 259 32.83 11.55 0.97
C VAL A 259 31.59 11.95 0.17
N ALA A 260 31.18 11.14 -0.80
CA ALA A 260 29.98 11.38 -1.58
C ALA A 260 28.73 11.03 -0.76
N LEU A 261 28.76 9.89 -0.07
CA LEU A 261 27.67 9.40 0.76
C LEU A 261 28.25 8.64 1.95
N ILE A 262 27.69 8.90 3.14
CA ILE A 262 28.00 8.14 4.34
C ILE A 262 26.71 7.90 5.12
N ASN A 263 26.40 6.63 5.37
CA ASN A 263 25.35 6.22 6.29
C ASN A 263 25.87 5.07 7.18
N ASP A 264 25.01 4.50 8.01
CA ASP A 264 25.41 3.42 8.93
C ASP A 264 25.76 2.10 8.23
N LYS A 265 25.41 1.93 6.94
CA LYS A 265 25.53 0.66 6.20
C LYS A 265 26.49 0.71 5.01
N GLU A 266 26.71 1.88 4.42
CA GLU A 266 27.51 2.06 3.21
C GLU A 266 28.22 3.42 3.23
N VAL A 267 29.36 3.46 2.54
CA VAL A 267 30.11 4.68 2.24
C VAL A 267 30.41 4.68 0.74
N ALA A 268 30.33 5.85 0.12
CA ALA A 268 30.73 6.04 -1.27
C ALA A 268 31.63 7.28 -1.36
N PHE A 269 32.65 7.18 -2.19
CA PHE A 269 33.67 8.21 -2.35
C PHE A 269 33.61 8.84 -3.75
N ARG A 270 34.13 10.04 -3.86
CA ARG A 270 34.38 10.74 -5.12
C ARG A 270 35.83 11.23 -5.14
N TRP A 271 36.47 11.08 -6.29
CA TRP A 271 37.81 11.64 -6.51
C TRP A 271 37.71 13.18 -6.53
N PRO A 272 38.58 13.91 -5.81
CA PRO A 272 38.59 15.37 -5.88
C PRO A 272 38.95 15.81 -7.30
N LYS A 273 38.21 16.80 -7.82
CA LYS A 273 38.58 17.52 -9.05
C LYS A 273 39.56 18.64 -8.73
#